data_AF-A0A6I9L210-F1
#
_entry.id   AF-A0A6I9L210-F1
#
_cell.length_a   1.000
_cell.length_b   1.000
_cell.length_c   1.000
_cell.angle_alpha   90.00
_cell.angle_beta   90.00
_cell.angle_gamma   90.00
#
_symmetry.space_group_name_H-M   'P 1'
#
loop_
_entity.id
_entity.type
_entity.pdbx_description
1 polymer ?
#
loop_
_entity_poly.entity_id
_entity_poly.type
_entity_poly.pdbx_seq_one_letter_code
_entity_poly.pdbx_strand_id
1 'polypeptide(L)'
;MEWTRVFRGDGLHTSSMNPAHLLLLLLYLHLSSCERIFTSRPPQEDLVDRKCLLNKYTLRSCNKVFCQPWQKCVDGTCVCKLPYQCPKNGTPVCATNGKQFPTYCHQKSFECLNPETKFSNNGTCTDGGKFNVSLSYGSTDAEGIVQVKLVDQDEKMFICKRSWSIKEANVACFDLGFQQGALVIRRPFNIPGNLHINRTECLHVRCRGVETSLAECTFIKRRTNTFQGLADVVCYTQDADSLTNQSFQCVNGKHIPQEKVCNGVDECGDQSDELCCTGCQKNAFLCKSGVCIPNQYKCNGEVDCITGEDESDCKEARHPQNHEGLARSNQREGTEEIEILTPNMDAERRRIKSLLPKVSCGVKRNTHSRRKRVVGGKPADVGDYPWQVAIKDGERITCGGIYIGGCWVLTAAHCVRPSRAPHYQIWTALLDWLTPNAELRVRRVSRVIVHENYNGATYQNDIALIEMKKLQGKRECELLNSVPACVPWSPYLFQPNEKCIISGWGREKDNQKVYSLRWGKVNLIGNCSQFYPDRYYEKEMQCAGTDDGSIDACKGDSGGPLVCMDANNVTYVWGIVSWGENCGKPEFPGVYTRVANYFDWISNHVGRSLISQHNV
;
A
#
# COMPACT_ATOMS: atom_id res chain seq x y z
N MET A 1 6.90 57.30 21.85
CA MET A 1 7.53 58.49 22.45
C MET A 1 7.55 58.27 23.95
N GLU A 2 8.75 58.04 24.52
CA GLU A 2 9.35 58.92 25.55
C GLU A 2 8.44 59.29 26.76
N TRP A 3 8.75 59.09 28.05
CA TRP A 3 9.99 59.25 28.82
C TRP A 3 9.83 58.64 30.25
N THR A 4 10.89 57.99 30.78
CA THR A 4 11.58 58.13 32.11
C THR A 4 10.84 58.54 33.42
N ARG A 5 11.28 58.33 34.68
CA ARG A 5 12.56 58.00 35.36
C ARG A 5 12.29 57.82 36.89
N VAL A 6 13.03 56.89 37.52
CA VAL A 6 13.84 56.99 38.77
C VAL A 6 13.18 57.28 40.14
N PHE A 7 13.47 56.42 41.13
CA PHE A 7 14.16 56.82 42.38
C PHE A 7 14.98 55.66 43.00
N ARG A 8 16.26 55.97 43.31
CA ARG A 8 17.24 55.28 44.19
C ARG A 8 16.70 55.20 45.64
N GLY A 9 17.23 54.40 46.57
CA GLY A 9 18.44 53.59 46.62
C GLY A 9 18.62 52.89 47.97
N ASP A 10 19.60 51.99 47.94
CA ASP A 10 20.33 51.15 48.93
C ASP A 10 20.23 51.37 50.46
N GLY A 11 20.37 50.25 51.19
CA GLY A 11 21.00 50.26 52.53
C GLY A 11 20.64 49.14 53.53
N LEU A 12 21.24 47.95 53.37
CA LEU A 12 21.82 47.04 54.40
C LEU A 12 21.26 47.01 55.85
N HIS A 13 20.81 45.86 56.38
CA HIS A 13 21.64 44.86 57.10
C HIS A 13 20.79 43.78 57.81
N THR A 14 21.38 42.59 57.85
CA THR A 14 21.00 41.27 58.40
C THR A 14 20.67 41.20 59.90
N SER A 15 19.74 40.31 60.30
CA SER A 15 19.81 39.57 61.59
C SER A 15 18.99 38.26 61.56
N SER A 16 19.55 37.24 62.21
CA SER A 16 19.34 35.79 62.13
C SER A 16 18.00 35.23 62.62
N MET A 17 17.51 34.17 61.95
CA MET A 17 16.40 33.31 62.41
C MET A 17 16.89 31.93 62.89
N ASN A 18 16.23 31.45 63.94
CA ASN A 18 16.57 30.38 64.89
C ASN A 18 16.65 28.95 64.28
N PRO A 19 17.64 28.10 64.65
CA PRO A 19 17.83 26.75 64.08
C PRO A 19 16.75 25.71 64.43
N ALA A 20 15.83 26.02 65.35
CA ALA A 20 14.70 25.14 65.69
C ALA A 20 13.60 25.09 64.60
N HIS A 21 13.48 26.13 63.77
CA HIS A 21 12.52 26.16 62.66
C HIS A 21 13.00 25.36 61.43
N LEU A 22 14.31 25.14 61.29
CA LEU A 22 14.88 24.41 60.16
C LEU A 22 14.63 22.89 60.28
N LEU A 23 14.62 22.36 61.51
CA LEU A 23 14.34 20.93 61.76
C LEU A 23 12.86 20.55 61.57
N LEU A 24 11.93 21.45 61.89
CA LEU A 24 10.49 21.23 61.66
C LEU A 24 10.10 21.32 60.17
N LEU A 25 10.81 22.15 59.38
CA LEU A 25 10.64 22.22 57.93
C LEU A 25 11.22 20.99 57.21
N LEU A 26 12.35 20.44 57.69
CA LEU A 26 12.95 19.22 57.12
C LEU A 26 12.12 17.95 57.40
N LEU A 27 11.46 17.86 58.56
CA LEU A 27 10.53 16.77 58.87
C LEU A 27 9.23 16.83 58.04
N TYR A 28 8.73 18.03 57.71
CA TYR A 28 7.60 18.20 56.80
C TYR A 28 7.98 17.89 55.34
N LEU A 29 9.21 18.18 54.91
CA LEU A 29 9.71 17.87 53.56
C LEU A 29 9.96 16.37 53.35
N HIS A 30 10.25 15.60 54.40
CA HIS A 30 10.41 14.14 54.31
C HIS A 30 9.12 13.33 54.44
N LEU A 31 8.02 13.90 54.95
CA LEU A 31 6.71 13.24 55.04
C LEU A 31 5.72 13.62 53.92
N SER A 32 6.05 14.59 53.07
CA SER A 32 5.30 14.90 51.84
C SER A 32 5.92 14.35 50.55
N SER A 33 6.87 13.42 50.65
CA SER A 33 7.48 12.71 49.50
C SER A 33 7.05 11.24 49.43
N CYS A 34 5.78 10.96 49.74
CA CYS A 34 5.16 9.66 49.49
C CYS A 34 3.69 9.79 49.06
N GLU A 35 3.41 10.67 48.09
CA GLU A 35 2.34 10.39 47.12
C GLU A 35 3.04 10.07 45.80
N ARG A 36 2.92 8.80 45.40
CA ARG A 36 3.30 8.33 44.07
C ARG A 36 2.48 9.13 43.06
N ILE A 37 3.05 10.21 42.54
CA ILE A 37 2.74 10.64 41.18
C ILE A 37 3.30 9.51 40.31
N PHE A 38 2.43 8.54 40.01
CA PHE A 38 2.50 7.84 38.74
C PHE A 38 2.62 8.95 37.71
N THR A 39 3.83 9.19 37.21
CA THR A 39 3.99 9.81 35.92
C THR A 39 3.33 8.83 34.96
N SER A 40 2.02 9.02 34.75
CA SER A 40 1.37 8.53 33.58
C SER A 40 2.26 8.99 32.43
N ARG A 41 2.91 8.01 31.78
CA ARG A 41 3.40 8.19 30.42
C ARG A 41 2.31 9.00 29.70
N PRO A 42 2.65 10.07 28.96
CA PRO A 42 1.65 10.69 28.09
C PRO A 42 0.96 9.54 27.35
N PRO A 43 -0.38 9.53 27.27
CA PRO A 43 -1.11 8.41 26.68
C PRO A 43 -0.44 8.15 25.34
N GLN A 44 0.14 6.96 25.21
CA GLN A 44 0.71 6.52 23.93
C GLN A 44 -0.43 6.70 22.95
N GLU A 45 -0.28 7.62 21.99
CA GLU A 45 -1.30 7.88 20.99
C GLU A 45 -1.68 6.52 20.40
N ASP A 46 -2.99 6.21 20.39
CA ASP A 46 -3.48 4.97 19.82
C ASP A 46 -3.23 5.05 18.30
N LEU A 47 -2.07 4.55 17.87
CA LEU A 47 -1.60 4.62 16.48
C LEU A 47 -2.36 3.66 15.56
N VAL A 48 -3.40 2.99 16.05
CA VAL A 48 -4.11 1.91 15.36
C VAL A 48 -5.55 2.31 15.06
N ASP A 49 -5.99 2.07 13.82
CA ASP A 49 -7.38 2.20 13.42
C ASP A 49 -8.17 0.94 13.82
N ARG A 50 -8.98 1.07 14.88
CA ARG A 50 -9.82 -0.01 15.41
C ARG A 50 -10.84 -0.55 14.41
N LYS A 51 -11.37 0.28 13.52
CA LYS A 51 -12.32 -0.16 12.49
C LYS A 51 -11.61 -0.98 11.42
N CYS A 52 -10.37 -0.60 11.09
CA CYS A 52 -9.52 -1.36 10.19
C CYS A 52 -9.21 -2.77 10.72
N LEU A 53 -8.89 -2.90 12.02
CA LEU A 53 -8.57 -4.18 12.67
C LEU A 53 -9.66 -5.25 12.51
N LEU A 54 -10.94 -4.84 12.43
CA LEU A 54 -12.05 -5.78 12.20
C LEU A 54 -11.93 -6.55 10.88
N ASN A 55 -11.21 -6.01 9.90
CA ASN A 55 -10.99 -6.65 8.60
C ASN A 55 -9.84 -7.67 8.62
N LYS A 56 -9.05 -7.75 9.71
CA LYS A 56 -7.94 -8.71 9.88
C LYS A 56 -6.99 -8.75 8.67
N TYR A 57 -6.52 -7.57 8.24
CA TYR A 57 -5.60 -7.48 7.10
C TYR A 57 -4.25 -8.13 7.40
N THR A 58 -3.68 -8.75 6.38
CA THR A 58 -2.37 -9.42 6.37
C THR A 58 -1.63 -9.09 5.07
N LEU A 59 -0.41 -9.61 4.89
CA LEU A 59 0.33 -9.56 3.62
C LEU A 59 -0.48 -10.09 2.41
N ARG A 60 -1.50 -10.93 2.64
CA ARG A 60 -2.40 -11.42 1.59
C ARG A 60 -3.54 -10.47 1.25
N SER A 61 -3.66 -9.31 1.89
CA SER A 61 -4.77 -8.37 1.68
C SER A 61 -4.42 -7.32 0.63
N CYS A 62 -4.82 -7.54 -0.63
CA CYS A 62 -4.49 -6.62 -1.72
C CYS A 62 -5.16 -5.24 -1.64
N ASN A 63 -6.11 -5.09 -0.72
CA ASN A 63 -6.66 -3.79 -0.34
C ASN A 63 -5.62 -2.89 0.34
N LYS A 64 -4.59 -3.45 0.98
CA LYS A 64 -3.59 -2.68 1.74
C LYS A 64 -2.19 -2.74 1.14
N VAL A 65 -1.82 -3.88 0.56
CA VAL A 65 -0.47 -4.13 0.03
C VAL A 65 -0.52 -4.67 -1.40
N PHE A 66 0.59 -4.58 -2.13
CA PHE A 66 0.72 -5.28 -3.41
C PHE A 66 0.91 -6.78 -3.21
N CYS A 67 0.27 -7.58 -4.06
CA CYS A 67 0.53 -9.02 -4.10
C CYS A 67 1.94 -9.32 -4.58
N GLN A 68 2.46 -10.50 -4.21
CA GLN A 68 3.72 -10.98 -4.74
C GLN A 68 3.62 -11.27 -6.26
N PRO A 69 4.73 -11.29 -7.01
CA PRO A 69 4.68 -11.44 -8.48
C PRO A 69 3.97 -12.71 -8.97
N TRP A 70 4.07 -13.79 -8.18
CA TRP A 70 3.43 -15.09 -8.39
C TRP A 70 2.00 -15.18 -7.82
N GLN A 71 1.41 -14.04 -7.44
CA GLN A 71 0.04 -13.92 -6.95
C GLN A 71 -0.72 -12.85 -7.76
N LYS A 72 -2.05 -12.89 -7.68
CA LYS A 72 -2.98 -11.91 -8.25
C LYS A 72 -4.01 -11.52 -7.19
N CYS A 73 -4.52 -10.29 -7.23
CA CYS A 73 -5.59 -9.86 -6.34
C CYS A 73 -6.92 -10.40 -6.87
N VAL A 74 -7.75 -10.98 -6.00
CA VAL A 74 -9.13 -11.42 -6.27
C VAL A 74 -9.93 -11.18 -5.00
N ASP A 75 -11.01 -10.41 -5.08
CA ASP A 75 -11.91 -10.12 -3.95
C ASP A 75 -11.16 -9.61 -2.70
N GLY A 76 -10.23 -8.67 -2.90
CA GLY A 76 -9.42 -8.10 -1.83
C GLY A 76 -8.32 -9.02 -1.26
N THR A 77 -8.14 -10.24 -1.81
CA THR A 77 -7.15 -11.23 -1.35
C THR A 77 -6.14 -11.59 -2.45
N CYS A 78 -4.88 -11.77 -2.08
CA CYS A 78 -3.82 -12.27 -2.95
C CYS A 78 -3.90 -13.80 -3.09
N VAL A 79 -4.32 -14.25 -4.27
CA VAL A 79 -4.46 -15.65 -4.64
C VAL A 79 -3.30 -16.07 -5.54
N CYS A 80 -2.85 -17.31 -5.41
CA CYS A 80 -1.76 -17.86 -6.21
C CYS A 80 -2.09 -17.80 -7.71
N LYS A 81 -1.11 -17.38 -8.51
CA LYS A 81 -1.13 -17.59 -9.96
C LYS A 81 -0.80 -19.04 -10.26
N LEU A 82 -1.27 -19.52 -11.40
CA LEU A 82 -0.78 -20.78 -11.96
C LEU A 82 0.61 -20.56 -12.57
N PRO A 83 1.53 -21.55 -12.54
CA PRO A 83 2.91 -21.35 -12.97
C PRO A 83 3.06 -20.78 -14.39
N TYR A 84 2.17 -21.15 -15.33
CA TYR A 84 2.22 -20.64 -16.70
C TYR A 84 1.87 -19.14 -16.84
N GLN A 85 1.30 -18.52 -15.81
CA GLN A 85 1.00 -17.08 -15.78
C GLN A 85 2.22 -16.24 -15.35
N CYS A 86 3.30 -16.88 -14.93
CA CYS A 86 4.56 -16.21 -14.61
C CYS A 86 5.33 -15.80 -15.88
N PRO A 87 6.15 -14.73 -15.80
CA PRO A 87 7.10 -14.42 -16.86
C PRO A 87 8.07 -15.57 -17.13
N LYS A 88 8.33 -15.84 -18.41
CA LYS A 88 9.24 -16.91 -18.85
C LYS A 88 10.72 -16.54 -18.77
N ASN A 89 11.04 -15.25 -18.65
CA ASN A 89 12.42 -14.76 -18.59
C ASN A 89 12.95 -14.85 -17.15
N GLY A 90 14.01 -15.62 -16.92
CA GLY A 90 14.66 -15.74 -15.61
C GLY A 90 15.70 -16.86 -15.60
N THR A 91 16.32 -17.08 -14.45
CA THR A 91 17.26 -18.19 -14.23
C THR A 91 16.55 -19.41 -13.64
N PRO A 92 16.98 -20.63 -13.98
CA PRO A 92 16.43 -21.84 -13.38
C PRO A 92 16.68 -21.87 -11.88
N VAL A 93 15.78 -22.53 -11.14
CA VAL A 93 15.87 -22.71 -9.68
C VAL A 93 15.50 -24.13 -9.29
N CYS A 94 15.94 -24.56 -8.11
CA CYS A 94 15.61 -25.86 -7.54
C CYS A 94 14.73 -25.74 -6.28
N ALA A 95 13.81 -26.69 -6.11
CA ALA A 95 13.00 -26.84 -4.92
C ALA A 95 13.48 -28.00 -4.02
N THR A 96 13.01 -28.06 -2.78
CA THR A 96 13.40 -29.05 -1.75
C THR A 96 13.13 -30.51 -2.13
N ASN A 97 12.22 -30.76 -3.07
CA ASN A 97 11.92 -32.11 -3.59
C ASN A 97 12.80 -32.52 -4.79
N GLY A 98 13.84 -31.74 -5.12
CA GLY A 98 14.72 -31.99 -6.26
C GLY A 98 14.10 -31.66 -7.62
N LYS A 99 12.94 -31.00 -7.65
CA LYS A 99 12.31 -30.55 -8.89
C LYS A 99 12.91 -29.22 -9.34
N GLN A 100 13.35 -29.19 -10.59
CA GLN A 100 13.82 -27.98 -11.24
C GLN A 100 12.66 -27.18 -11.86
N PHE A 101 12.71 -25.86 -11.71
CA PHE A 101 11.76 -24.92 -12.31
C PHE A 101 12.46 -23.95 -13.27
N PRO A 102 11.79 -23.49 -14.34
CA PRO A 102 12.41 -22.60 -15.32
C PRO A 102 12.80 -21.23 -14.75
N THR A 103 11.99 -20.68 -13.85
CA THR A 103 12.26 -19.41 -13.18
C THR A 103 11.81 -19.44 -11.73
N TYR A 104 12.33 -18.51 -10.93
CA TYR A 104 11.91 -18.33 -9.54
C TYR A 104 10.40 -18.11 -9.37
N CYS A 105 9.77 -17.34 -10.27
CA CYS A 105 8.32 -17.14 -10.24
C CYS A 105 7.55 -18.46 -10.38
N HIS A 106 7.98 -19.37 -11.25
CA HIS A 106 7.31 -20.66 -11.44
C HIS A 106 7.39 -21.52 -10.17
N GLN A 107 8.55 -21.55 -9.50
CA GLN A 107 8.71 -22.29 -8.25
C GLN A 107 7.85 -21.67 -7.14
N LYS A 108 7.90 -20.35 -6.92
CA LYS A 108 7.07 -19.68 -5.89
C LYS A 108 5.58 -19.75 -6.17
N SER A 109 5.17 -19.71 -7.43
CA SER A 109 3.78 -19.95 -7.85
C SER A 109 3.34 -21.38 -7.54
N PHE A 110 4.19 -22.37 -7.80
CA PHE A 110 3.93 -23.76 -7.47
C PHE A 110 3.88 -24.00 -5.95
N GLU A 111 4.80 -23.39 -5.20
CA GLU A 111 4.86 -23.42 -3.72
C GLU A 111 3.62 -22.79 -3.09
N CYS A 112 3.13 -21.68 -3.64
CA CYS A 112 1.89 -21.06 -3.19
C CYS A 112 0.69 -22.02 -3.28
N LEU A 113 0.68 -22.89 -4.31
CA LEU A 113 -0.33 -23.93 -4.50
C LEU A 113 -0.02 -25.21 -3.70
N ASN A 114 1.25 -25.48 -3.42
CA ASN A 114 1.76 -26.69 -2.76
C ASN A 114 2.82 -26.30 -1.72
N PRO A 115 2.42 -25.94 -0.48
CA PRO A 115 3.30 -25.31 0.51
C PRO A 115 4.53 -26.13 0.94
N GLU A 116 4.52 -27.45 0.71
CA GLU A 116 5.64 -28.33 1.05
C GLU A 116 6.86 -28.17 0.13
N THR A 117 6.66 -27.65 -1.09
CA THR A 117 7.71 -27.54 -2.11
C THR A 117 8.44 -26.20 -2.04
N LYS A 118 9.21 -26.01 -0.97
CA LYS A 118 9.99 -24.79 -0.71
C LYS A 118 11.16 -24.59 -1.66
N PHE A 119 11.66 -23.36 -1.74
CA PHE A 119 12.89 -23.04 -2.46
C PHE A 119 14.10 -23.72 -1.80
N SER A 120 15.04 -24.23 -2.61
CA SER A 120 16.28 -24.87 -2.12
C SER A 120 17.52 -24.08 -2.52
N ASN A 121 17.73 -23.87 -3.82
CA ASN A 121 18.88 -23.15 -4.33
C ASN A 121 18.60 -22.54 -5.70
N ASN A 122 19.39 -21.53 -6.06
CA ASN A 122 19.42 -20.99 -7.40
C ASN A 122 20.19 -21.92 -8.34
N GLY A 123 19.82 -21.94 -9.62
CA GLY A 123 20.42 -22.80 -10.62
C GLY A 123 19.76 -24.18 -10.70
N THR A 124 20.53 -25.15 -11.21
CA THR A 124 20.09 -26.55 -11.36
C THR A 124 20.06 -27.26 -10.00
N CYS A 125 19.24 -28.31 -9.90
CA CYS A 125 19.24 -29.17 -8.73
C CYS A 125 20.57 -29.93 -8.61
N THR A 126 21.08 -30.07 -7.39
CA THR A 126 22.27 -30.86 -7.08
C THR A 126 21.89 -32.13 -6.34
N ASP A 127 22.53 -33.25 -6.68
CA ASP A 127 22.19 -34.57 -6.11
C ASP A 127 22.70 -34.77 -4.66
N GLY A 128 23.62 -33.91 -4.19
CA GLY A 128 24.36 -34.10 -2.92
C GLY A 128 24.13 -33.07 -1.82
N GLY A 129 23.52 -31.92 -2.10
CA GLY A 129 23.42 -30.80 -1.16
C GLY A 129 21.98 -30.50 -0.76
N LYS A 130 21.65 -30.59 0.54
CA LYS A 130 20.37 -30.12 1.08
C LYS A 130 20.59 -28.93 1.98
N PHE A 131 19.87 -27.85 1.71
CA PHE A 131 19.78 -26.73 2.65
C PHE A 131 19.09 -27.22 3.93
N ASN A 132 19.62 -26.85 5.10
CA ASN A 132 19.05 -27.26 6.37
C ASN A 132 19.24 -26.17 7.44
N VAL A 133 18.19 -25.92 8.21
CA VAL A 133 18.20 -25.03 9.37
C VAL A 133 17.98 -25.88 10.62
N SER A 134 18.82 -25.68 11.64
CA SER A 134 18.67 -26.38 12.91
C SER A 134 18.98 -25.47 14.09
N LEU A 135 18.31 -25.69 15.22
CA LEU A 135 18.60 -25.01 16.48
C LEU A 135 19.57 -25.87 17.30
N SER A 136 20.51 -25.23 18.00
CA SER A 136 21.46 -25.89 18.89
C SER A 136 21.50 -25.18 20.23
N TYR A 137 21.81 -25.93 21.29
CA TYR A 137 21.96 -25.41 22.67
C TYR A 137 20.67 -24.79 23.26
N GLY A 138 19.50 -25.15 22.72
CA GLY A 138 18.20 -24.83 23.31
C GLY A 138 17.76 -25.83 24.37
N SER A 139 16.89 -25.40 25.29
CA SER A 139 16.26 -26.30 26.27
C SER A 139 15.06 -27.04 25.67
N THR A 140 14.49 -26.52 24.58
CA THR A 140 13.35 -27.08 23.84
C THR A 140 13.62 -27.04 22.34
N ASP A 141 12.85 -27.77 21.55
CA ASP A 141 12.95 -27.77 20.08
C ASP A 141 12.53 -26.42 19.44
N ALA A 142 11.93 -25.52 20.22
CA ALA A 142 11.48 -24.20 19.77
C ALA A 142 12.46 -23.07 20.08
N GLU A 143 13.60 -23.34 20.73
CA GLU A 143 14.55 -22.30 21.12
C GLU A 143 16.01 -22.73 20.88
N GLY A 144 16.91 -21.77 20.68
CA GLY A 144 18.35 -22.05 20.60
C GLY A 144 19.13 -21.11 19.68
N ILE A 145 20.39 -21.45 19.46
CA ILE A 145 21.30 -20.77 18.52
C ILE A 145 21.07 -21.33 17.11
N VAL A 146 20.93 -20.44 16.13
CA VAL A 146 20.62 -20.82 14.76
C VAL A 146 21.88 -21.32 14.03
N GLN A 147 21.80 -22.52 13.48
CA GLN A 147 22.79 -23.10 12.57
C GLN A 147 22.18 -23.36 11.20
N VAL A 148 22.96 -23.09 10.16
CA VAL A 148 22.55 -23.32 8.76
C VAL A 148 23.60 -24.18 8.05
N LYS A 149 23.13 -25.18 7.30
CA LYS A 149 23.91 -25.90 6.29
C LYS A 149 23.49 -25.37 4.92
N LEU A 150 24.42 -24.72 4.20
CA LEU A 150 24.19 -24.27 2.83
C LEU A 150 24.28 -25.46 1.85
N VAL A 151 23.66 -25.34 0.68
CA VAL A 151 23.65 -26.43 -0.33
C VAL A 151 25.05 -26.79 -0.81
N ASP A 152 25.91 -25.78 -1.02
CA ASP A 152 27.27 -25.96 -1.57
C ASP A 152 28.33 -26.17 -0.47
N GLN A 153 27.92 -26.39 0.79
CA GLN A 153 28.84 -26.55 1.91
C GLN A 153 28.44 -27.73 2.81
N ASP A 154 29.41 -28.55 3.18
CA ASP A 154 29.15 -29.70 4.05
C ASP A 154 29.09 -29.35 5.54
N GLU A 155 29.71 -28.24 5.93
CA GLU A 155 29.79 -27.81 7.32
C GLU A 155 28.64 -26.88 7.71
N LYS A 156 28.09 -27.10 8.91
CA LYS A 156 27.13 -26.17 9.52
C LYS A 156 27.85 -24.92 10.01
N MET A 157 27.26 -23.76 9.77
CA MET A 157 27.77 -22.48 10.26
C MET A 157 26.73 -21.75 11.10
N PHE A 158 27.20 -20.92 12.03
CA PHE A 158 26.36 -20.10 12.89
C PHE A 158 26.01 -18.76 12.21
N ILE A 159 24.92 -18.14 12.65
CA ILE A 159 24.50 -16.81 12.18
C ILE A 159 25.00 -15.71 13.13
N CYS A 160 25.40 -14.56 12.57
CA CYS A 160 25.81 -13.40 13.34
C CYS A 160 24.62 -12.63 13.95
N LYS A 161 24.68 -12.32 15.25
CA LYS A 161 23.68 -11.55 16.02
C LYS A 161 23.52 -10.11 15.55
N ARG A 162 24.61 -9.46 15.11
CA ARG A 162 24.59 -8.04 14.72
C ARG A 162 23.64 -7.75 13.55
N SER A 163 23.38 -8.74 12.72
CA SER A 163 22.50 -8.66 11.55
C SER A 163 21.17 -9.40 11.73
N TRP A 164 20.91 -9.91 12.92
CA TRP A 164 19.74 -10.73 13.20
C TRP A 164 18.60 -9.87 13.72
N SER A 165 17.58 -9.67 12.90
CA SER A 165 16.36 -8.96 13.27
C SER A 165 15.19 -9.93 13.40
N ILE A 166 14.02 -9.41 13.82
CA ILE A 166 12.80 -10.22 13.89
C ILE A 166 12.37 -10.74 12.50
N LYS A 167 12.78 -10.07 11.40
CA LYS A 167 12.50 -10.49 10.02
C LYS A 167 13.13 -11.85 9.72
N GLU A 168 14.44 -11.98 9.91
CA GLU A 168 15.14 -13.25 9.71
C GLU A 168 14.66 -14.31 10.70
N ALA A 169 14.35 -13.91 11.94
CA ALA A 169 13.85 -14.82 12.97
C ALA A 169 12.48 -15.41 12.62
N ASN A 170 11.53 -14.61 12.11
CA ASN A 170 10.23 -15.09 11.65
C ASN A 170 10.40 -16.11 10.51
N VAL A 171 11.23 -15.81 9.51
CA VAL A 171 11.52 -16.73 8.39
C VAL A 171 12.18 -18.03 8.90
N ALA A 172 13.11 -17.94 9.83
CA ALA A 172 13.77 -19.11 10.41
C ALA A 172 12.80 -20.03 11.15
N CYS A 173 11.94 -19.46 12.00
CA CYS A 173 10.92 -20.22 12.71
C CYS A 173 9.88 -20.83 11.74
N PHE A 174 9.50 -20.09 10.71
CA PHE A 174 8.63 -20.62 9.66
C PHE A 174 9.29 -21.78 8.91
N ASP A 175 10.60 -21.72 8.68
CA ASP A 175 11.34 -22.79 8.05
C ASP A 175 11.39 -24.07 8.90
N LEU A 176 11.53 -23.89 10.22
CA LEU A 176 11.51 -24.94 11.24
C LEU A 176 10.10 -25.51 11.53
N GLY A 177 9.05 -24.95 10.91
CA GLY A 177 7.66 -25.44 11.02
C GLY A 177 6.75 -24.64 11.94
N PHE A 178 7.25 -23.58 12.60
CA PHE A 178 6.46 -22.71 13.48
C PHE A 178 5.79 -21.59 12.68
N GLN A 179 4.50 -21.79 12.35
CA GLN A 179 3.75 -20.92 11.43
C GLN A 179 3.54 -19.48 11.96
N GLN A 180 3.57 -19.27 13.28
CA GLN A 180 3.42 -17.95 13.92
C GLN A 180 4.74 -17.15 13.99
N GLY A 181 5.86 -17.72 13.53
CA GLY A 181 7.16 -17.06 13.55
C GLY A 181 7.82 -17.01 14.94
N ALA A 182 8.67 -16.01 15.16
CA ALA A 182 9.53 -15.89 16.34
C ALA A 182 8.96 -14.96 17.42
N LEU A 183 9.18 -15.26 18.69
CA LEU A 183 8.84 -14.35 19.79
C LEU A 183 9.76 -13.12 19.80
N VAL A 184 9.17 -11.97 20.14
CA VAL A 184 9.90 -10.69 20.28
C VAL A 184 10.74 -10.66 21.57
N ILE A 185 10.28 -11.35 22.62
CA ILE A 185 10.90 -11.33 23.94
C ILE A 185 12.15 -12.23 23.93
N ARG A 186 13.31 -11.61 24.12
CA ARG A 186 14.60 -12.31 24.20
C ARG A 186 14.77 -12.93 25.58
N ARG A 187 14.90 -14.25 25.65
CA ARG A 187 15.36 -14.94 26.86
C ARG A 187 16.88 -15.06 26.81
N PRO A 188 17.62 -14.73 27.89
CA PRO A 188 19.06 -14.94 27.91
C PRO A 188 19.36 -16.45 27.89
N PHE A 189 20.05 -16.92 26.86
CA PHE A 189 20.53 -18.30 26.78
C PHE A 189 21.89 -18.41 27.49
N ASN A 190 22.02 -19.37 28.41
CA ASN A 190 23.31 -19.71 29.00
C ASN A 190 24.10 -20.59 28.03
N ILE A 191 24.96 -19.94 27.24
CA ILE A 191 25.94 -20.63 26.39
C ILE A 191 27.02 -21.22 27.30
N PRO A 192 27.31 -22.54 27.24
CA PRO A 192 28.41 -23.12 28.01
C PRO A 192 29.75 -22.42 27.72
N GLY A 193 30.44 -21.95 28.77
CA GLY A 193 31.70 -21.19 28.65
C GLY A 193 32.87 -21.95 28.00
N ASN A 194 32.73 -23.26 27.78
CA ASN A 194 33.73 -24.14 27.14
C ASN A 194 33.45 -24.42 25.65
N LEU A 195 32.57 -23.66 25.00
CA LEU A 195 32.41 -23.74 23.55
C LEU A 195 33.66 -23.20 22.86
N HIS A 196 34.64 -24.09 22.61
CA HIS A 196 35.72 -23.88 21.65
C HIS A 196 35.12 -23.81 20.23
N ILE A 197 34.34 -22.77 19.92
CA ILE A 197 34.01 -22.45 18.53
C ILE A 197 35.29 -21.85 17.96
N ASN A 198 36.16 -22.71 17.43
CA ASN A 198 37.45 -22.35 16.81
C ASN A 198 37.30 -21.40 15.60
N ARG A 199 36.08 -20.94 15.30
CA ARG A 199 35.72 -20.17 14.13
C ARG A 199 35.11 -18.85 14.58
N THR A 200 35.86 -17.78 14.35
CA THR A 200 35.35 -16.41 14.32
C THR A 200 34.40 -16.18 13.14
N GLU A 201 34.13 -17.19 12.32
CA GLU A 201 33.33 -17.08 11.10
C GLU A 201 31.85 -17.35 11.37
N CYS A 202 31.00 -16.39 11.00
CA CYS A 202 29.55 -16.52 11.05
C CYS A 202 28.91 -15.97 9.77
N LEU A 203 27.66 -16.34 9.56
CA LEU A 203 26.85 -15.91 8.43
C LEU A 203 26.06 -14.66 8.78
N HIS A 204 26.26 -13.60 8.01
CA HIS A 204 25.36 -12.48 7.98
C HIS A 204 24.21 -12.80 7.03
N VAL A 205 22.98 -12.87 7.56
CA VAL A 205 21.75 -13.13 6.80
C VAL A 205 21.00 -11.83 6.56
N ARG A 206 20.36 -11.69 5.40
CA ARG A 206 19.42 -10.61 5.09
C ARG A 206 18.17 -11.18 4.42
N CYS A 207 17.03 -10.99 5.08
CA CYS A 207 15.71 -11.34 4.55
C CYS A 207 14.84 -10.08 4.41
N ARG A 208 13.81 -10.15 3.57
CA ARG A 208 12.73 -9.16 3.53
C ARG A 208 11.74 -9.36 4.69
N GLY A 209 11.54 -10.62 5.11
CA GLY A 209 10.63 -11.05 6.17
C GLY A 209 9.38 -11.82 5.66
N VAL A 210 9.25 -12.00 4.35
CA VAL A 210 8.08 -12.66 3.71
C VAL A 210 8.44 -14.00 3.06
N GLU A 211 9.71 -14.37 3.15
CA GLU A 211 10.25 -15.63 2.67
C GLU A 211 9.71 -16.82 3.49
N THR A 212 9.67 -17.98 2.84
CA THR A 212 9.14 -19.23 3.41
C THR A 212 10.24 -20.20 3.85
N SER A 213 11.48 -19.95 3.41
CA SER A 213 12.69 -20.61 3.90
C SER A 213 13.83 -19.60 3.96
N LEU A 214 14.77 -19.81 4.88
CA LEU A 214 16.01 -19.03 4.91
C LEU A 214 16.84 -19.20 3.64
N ALA A 215 16.64 -20.28 2.86
CA ALA A 215 17.32 -20.51 1.59
C ALA A 215 17.11 -19.37 0.57
N GLU A 216 16.02 -18.62 0.69
CA GLU A 216 15.69 -17.49 -0.18
C GLU A 216 16.47 -16.21 0.20
N CYS A 217 16.99 -16.15 1.43
CA CYS A 217 17.68 -14.98 1.96
C CYS A 217 19.13 -14.92 1.49
N THR A 218 19.72 -13.72 1.56
CA THR A 218 21.14 -13.54 1.18
C THR A 218 22.05 -13.88 2.34
N PHE A 219 23.02 -14.76 2.10
CA PHE A 219 24.07 -15.14 3.04
C PHE A 219 25.42 -14.52 2.65
N ILE A 220 26.05 -13.86 3.61
CA ILE A 220 27.36 -13.22 3.46
C ILE A 220 28.27 -13.76 4.56
N LYS A 221 29.46 -14.23 4.20
CA LYS A 221 30.44 -14.69 5.19
C LYS A 221 31.07 -13.49 5.89
N ARG A 222 31.10 -13.49 7.23
CA ARG A 222 31.78 -12.45 8.02
C ARG A 222 32.59 -13.05 9.16
N ARG A 223 33.58 -12.28 9.63
CA ARG A 223 34.32 -12.58 10.86
C ARG A 223 33.77 -11.76 12.03
N THR A 224 33.70 -12.38 13.20
CA THR A 224 33.31 -11.78 14.48
C THR A 224 34.38 -12.03 15.51
N ASN A 225 34.66 -11.01 16.32
CA ASN A 225 35.75 -11.06 17.30
C ASN A 225 35.35 -11.76 18.62
N THR A 226 34.06 -12.09 18.84
CA THR A 226 33.55 -12.65 20.11
C THR A 226 32.36 -13.61 19.95
N PHE A 227 32.27 -14.61 20.83
CA PHE A 227 31.20 -15.65 20.86
C PHE A 227 29.80 -15.12 21.26
N GLN A 228 29.72 -13.98 21.96
CA GLN A 228 28.45 -13.31 22.29
C GLN A 228 27.76 -12.70 21.04
N GLY A 229 28.41 -12.80 19.88
CA GLY A 229 27.93 -12.33 18.59
C GLY A 229 27.12 -13.34 17.77
N LEU A 230 26.66 -14.47 18.34
CA LEU A 230 25.84 -15.46 17.63
C LEU A 230 24.34 -15.22 17.82
N ALA A 231 23.55 -15.48 16.77
CA ALA A 231 22.12 -15.25 16.73
C ALA A 231 21.33 -16.36 17.43
N ASP A 232 20.47 -15.94 18.34
CA ASP A 232 19.52 -16.77 19.08
C ASP A 232 18.08 -16.50 18.62
N VAL A 233 17.22 -17.52 18.73
CA VAL A 233 15.80 -17.43 18.40
C VAL A 233 14.96 -18.24 19.38
N VAL A 234 13.76 -17.74 19.66
CA VAL A 234 12.68 -18.47 20.33
C VAL A 234 11.48 -18.42 19.40
N CYS A 235 11.04 -19.58 18.92
CA CYS A 235 9.85 -19.70 18.09
C CYS A 235 8.58 -19.68 18.95
N TYR A 236 7.52 -19.07 18.43
CA TYR A 236 6.26 -18.93 19.14
C TYR A 236 5.59 -20.29 19.36
N THR A 237 5.18 -20.56 20.60
CA THR A 237 4.38 -21.72 21.01
C THR A 237 3.28 -21.24 21.97
N GLN A 238 2.16 -21.97 22.05
CA GLN A 238 1.02 -21.57 22.89
C GLN A 238 1.37 -21.51 24.39
N ASP A 239 2.31 -22.35 24.85
CA ASP A 239 2.75 -22.37 26.25
C ASP A 239 3.68 -21.20 26.61
N ALA A 240 4.29 -20.54 25.60
CA ALA A 240 5.15 -19.38 25.80
C ALA A 240 4.38 -18.06 26.00
N ASP A 241 3.04 -18.09 25.91
CA ASP A 241 2.12 -16.92 25.93
C ASP A 241 1.84 -16.36 27.33
N SER A 242 2.50 -16.88 28.38
CA SER A 242 2.35 -16.34 29.73
C SER A 242 3.14 -15.04 29.89
N LEU A 243 2.43 -13.90 29.78
CA LEU A 243 2.68 -12.58 30.42
C LEU A 243 2.57 -11.42 29.42
N THR A 244 1.43 -10.71 29.42
CA THR A 244 1.32 -9.28 29.80
C THR A 244 -0.08 -8.73 29.53
N ASN A 245 -0.64 -7.94 30.46
CA ASN A 245 -1.97 -7.33 30.40
C ASN A 245 -2.15 -6.23 29.31
N GLN A 246 -1.19 -6.07 28.38
CA GLN A 246 -1.17 -5.03 27.34
C GLN A 246 -0.49 -5.54 26.04
N SER A 247 -1.01 -6.62 25.46
CA SER A 247 -0.52 -7.17 24.20
C SER A 247 -1.47 -6.89 23.03
N PHE A 248 -0.90 -6.65 21.85
CA PHE A 248 -1.60 -6.64 20.58
C PHE A 248 -1.65 -8.07 20.03
N GLN A 249 -2.82 -8.49 19.56
CA GLN A 249 -3.01 -9.81 18.95
C GLN A 249 -2.91 -9.70 17.42
N CYS A 250 -1.88 -10.34 16.85
CA CYS A 250 -1.71 -10.52 15.41
C CYS A 250 -2.84 -11.38 14.81
N VAL A 251 -3.04 -11.31 13.49
CA VAL A 251 -4.07 -12.10 12.80
C VAL A 251 -3.79 -13.61 12.88
N ASN A 252 -2.52 -14.01 12.85
CA ASN A 252 -2.08 -15.40 13.08
C ASN A 252 -2.20 -15.88 14.55
N GLY A 253 -2.69 -15.04 15.46
CA GLY A 253 -2.94 -15.38 16.87
C GLY A 253 -1.76 -15.11 17.83
N LYS A 254 -0.61 -14.67 17.31
CA LYS A 254 0.55 -14.28 18.12
C LYS A 254 0.29 -13.00 18.90
N HIS A 255 0.80 -12.92 20.12
CA HIS A 255 0.77 -11.70 20.92
C HIS A 255 2.12 -10.97 20.84
N ILE A 256 2.08 -9.66 20.61
CA ILE A 256 3.26 -8.78 20.63
C ILE A 256 3.02 -7.58 21.57
N PRO A 257 4.07 -6.96 22.11
CA PRO A 257 3.92 -5.76 22.93
C PRO A 257 3.30 -4.60 22.13
N GLN A 258 2.46 -3.77 22.76
CA GLN A 258 1.79 -2.64 22.09
C GLN A 258 2.79 -1.64 21.48
N GLU A 259 3.96 -1.46 22.09
CA GLU A 259 5.06 -0.64 21.55
C GLU A 259 5.73 -1.23 20.31
N LYS A 260 5.34 -2.41 19.85
CA LYS A 260 5.80 -2.96 18.57
C LYS A 260 4.85 -2.69 17.42
N VAL A 261 3.60 -2.32 17.69
CA VAL A 261 2.63 -2.05 16.62
C VAL A 261 2.95 -0.74 15.88
N CYS A 262 2.78 -0.73 14.57
CA CYS A 262 2.99 0.42 13.68
C CYS A 262 4.41 1.00 13.74
N ASN A 263 5.43 0.15 13.82
CA ASN A 263 6.82 0.56 13.95
C ASN A 263 7.64 0.45 12.64
N GLY A 264 7.01 -0.01 11.56
CA GLY A 264 7.61 -0.28 10.26
C GLY A 264 8.32 -1.65 10.16
N VAL A 265 8.15 -2.53 11.13
CA VAL A 265 8.73 -3.88 11.16
C VAL A 265 7.60 -4.88 11.33
N ASP A 266 7.67 -6.00 10.61
CA ASP A 266 6.69 -7.07 10.73
C ASP A 266 7.07 -7.96 11.91
N GLU A 267 6.63 -7.61 13.12
CA GLU A 267 6.79 -8.47 14.28
C GLU A 267 5.86 -9.68 14.19
N CYS A 268 4.67 -9.54 13.62
CA CYS A 268 3.69 -10.63 13.54
C CYS A 268 4.14 -11.80 12.63
N GLY A 269 4.88 -11.52 11.56
CA GLY A 269 5.24 -12.45 10.48
C GLY A 269 4.18 -12.59 9.39
N ASP A 270 3.02 -11.93 9.55
CA ASP A 270 1.93 -11.82 8.57
C ASP A 270 1.59 -10.36 8.24
N GLN A 271 2.39 -9.41 8.75
CA GLN A 271 2.26 -7.97 8.60
C GLN A 271 1.06 -7.32 9.30
N SER A 272 0.30 -8.06 10.12
CA SER A 272 -0.97 -7.54 10.69
C SER A 272 -0.81 -6.36 11.65
N ASP A 273 0.36 -6.19 12.25
CA ASP A 273 0.76 -5.07 13.11
C ASP A 273 1.05 -3.76 12.36
N GLU A 274 1.20 -3.81 11.03
CA GLU A 274 1.67 -2.67 10.23
C GLU A 274 0.63 -2.17 9.21
N LEU A 275 -0.56 -2.79 9.12
CA LEU A 275 -1.56 -2.53 8.03
C LEU A 275 -2.76 -1.66 8.42
N CYS A 276 -2.90 -1.32 9.69
CA CYS A 276 -4.04 -0.57 10.23
C CYS A 276 -3.58 0.63 11.07
N CYS A 277 -2.62 1.40 10.55
CA CYS A 277 -1.96 2.48 11.29
C CYS A 277 -2.54 3.85 10.95
N THR A 278 -2.81 4.67 11.96
CA THR A 278 -3.13 6.11 11.85
C THR A 278 -1.88 6.99 11.92
N GLY A 279 -0.82 6.46 12.50
CA GLY A 279 0.53 7.02 12.56
C GLY A 279 1.56 5.91 12.73
N CYS A 280 2.84 6.20 12.47
CA CYS A 280 3.93 5.25 12.72
C CYS A 280 4.84 5.74 13.84
N GLN A 281 5.49 4.80 14.52
CA GLN A 281 6.52 5.11 15.49
C GLN A 281 7.77 5.74 14.83
N LYS A 282 8.65 6.32 15.67
CA LYS A 282 9.88 6.97 15.20
C LYS A 282 10.74 5.95 14.43
N ASN A 283 11.07 6.29 13.18
CA ASN A 283 11.85 5.51 12.19
C ASN A 283 11.07 4.66 11.17
N ALA A 284 9.76 4.87 11.06
CA ALA A 284 8.93 4.31 9.99
C ALA A 284 8.27 5.40 9.14
N PHE A 285 7.89 5.01 7.92
CA PHE A 285 7.17 5.85 6.97
C PHE A 285 5.71 5.42 6.90
N LEU A 286 4.79 6.37 7.05
CA LEU A 286 3.35 6.14 6.95
C LEU A 286 2.87 6.34 5.52
N CYS A 287 2.37 5.28 4.89
CA CYS A 287 1.58 5.38 3.68
C CYS A 287 0.19 5.95 3.99
N LYS A 288 -0.37 6.74 3.08
CA LYS A 288 -1.75 7.25 3.10
C LYS A 288 -2.80 6.16 3.19
N SER A 289 -2.48 4.95 2.72
CA SER A 289 -3.31 3.76 2.88
C SER A 289 -3.42 3.25 4.34
N GLY A 290 -2.73 3.89 5.29
CA GLY A 290 -2.68 3.50 6.70
C GLY A 290 -1.77 2.28 6.93
N VAL A 291 -0.64 2.24 6.20
CA VAL A 291 0.37 1.18 6.28
C VAL A 291 1.70 1.78 6.72
N CYS A 292 2.37 1.17 7.68
CA CYS A 292 3.71 1.56 8.10
C CYS A 292 4.76 0.69 7.39
N ILE A 293 5.77 1.33 6.80
CA ILE A 293 6.89 0.65 6.15
C ILE A 293 8.23 1.13 6.75
N PRO A 294 9.29 0.31 6.68
CA PRO A 294 10.62 0.74 7.11
C PRO A 294 11.09 1.98 6.36
N ASN A 295 11.75 2.92 7.04
CA ASN A 295 12.27 4.13 6.39
C ASN A 295 13.26 3.85 5.24
N GLN A 296 13.99 2.73 5.28
CA GLN A 296 14.88 2.35 4.18
C GLN A 296 14.15 1.96 2.89
N TYR A 297 12.83 1.80 2.93
CA TYR A 297 12.03 1.49 1.74
C TYR A 297 11.58 2.74 0.99
N LYS A 298 11.71 3.92 1.60
CA LYS A 298 11.50 5.18 0.90
C LYS A 298 12.62 5.42 -0.12
N CYS A 299 12.27 5.72 -1.35
CA CYS A 299 13.20 6.00 -2.46
C CYS A 299 14.15 4.84 -2.77
N ASN A 300 13.67 3.59 -2.66
CA ASN A 300 14.47 2.40 -2.93
C ASN A 300 14.28 1.85 -4.36
N GLY A 301 13.41 2.48 -5.17
CA GLY A 301 13.07 2.08 -6.53
C GLY A 301 11.97 1.01 -6.63
N GLU A 302 11.45 0.50 -5.52
CA GLU A 302 10.28 -0.38 -5.44
C GLU A 302 9.12 0.40 -4.80
N VAL A 303 7.95 0.38 -5.45
CA VAL A 303 6.74 0.96 -4.86
C VAL A 303 6.17 -0.01 -3.83
N ASP A 304 6.29 0.31 -2.55
CA ASP A 304 5.81 -0.47 -1.42
C ASP A 304 4.43 0.03 -0.94
N CYS A 305 4.20 1.35 -0.93
CA CYS A 305 2.88 1.93 -0.66
C CYS A 305 1.96 1.78 -1.88
N ILE A 306 0.73 1.27 -1.71
CA ILE A 306 -0.24 1.18 -2.82
C ILE A 306 -0.60 2.54 -3.46
N THR A 307 -0.37 3.62 -2.71
CA THR A 307 -0.57 5.02 -3.08
C THR A 307 0.65 5.66 -3.78
N GLY A 308 1.80 4.98 -3.78
CA GLY A 308 2.98 5.32 -4.56
C GLY A 308 3.82 6.50 -4.07
N GLU A 309 3.52 7.06 -2.91
CA GLU A 309 4.15 8.27 -2.38
C GLU A 309 5.58 8.06 -1.86
N ASP A 310 5.93 6.82 -1.52
CA ASP A 310 7.26 6.40 -1.06
C ASP A 310 8.35 6.63 -2.14
N GLU A 311 7.95 6.62 -3.41
CA GLU A 311 8.85 6.78 -4.57
C GLU A 311 8.63 8.10 -5.36
N SER A 312 7.76 9.00 -4.90
CA SER A 312 7.29 10.16 -5.68
C SER A 312 8.06 11.48 -5.50
N ASP A 313 8.75 11.68 -4.36
CA ASP A 313 9.51 12.91 -4.03
C ASP A 313 10.94 12.58 -3.60
N CYS A 314 11.59 11.77 -4.42
CA CYS A 314 12.98 11.40 -4.23
C CYS A 314 13.85 12.47 -4.89
N LYS A 315 14.27 13.50 -4.13
CA LYS A 315 15.32 14.43 -4.55
C LYS A 315 16.52 13.60 -4.99
N GLU A 316 16.82 13.53 -6.29
CA GLU A 316 17.87 12.71 -6.92
C GLU A 316 18.87 12.13 -5.91
N ALA A 317 18.43 11.11 -5.18
CA ALA A 317 19.21 10.50 -4.14
C ALA A 317 20.07 9.56 -4.94
N ARG A 318 21.26 10.05 -5.34
CA ARG A 318 22.30 9.36 -6.11
C ARG A 318 21.97 7.89 -6.26
N HIS A 319 21.36 7.53 -7.38
CA HIS A 319 21.19 6.15 -7.78
C HIS A 319 22.54 5.44 -7.56
N PRO A 320 22.64 4.38 -6.74
CA PRO A 320 23.61 3.34 -7.01
C PRO A 320 23.05 2.54 -8.19
N GLN A 321 23.07 3.15 -9.38
CA GLN A 321 23.01 2.37 -10.62
C GLN A 321 24.39 1.75 -10.78
N ASN A 322 24.43 0.42 -10.81
CA ASN A 322 25.53 -0.41 -11.32
C ASN A 322 26.94 -0.05 -10.82
N HIS A 323 27.38 -0.65 -9.72
CA HIS A 323 28.81 -1.00 -9.59
C HIS A 323 29.08 -2.34 -10.29
N GLU A 324 28.91 -2.33 -11.62
CA GLU A 324 29.86 -3.02 -12.51
C GLU A 324 30.76 -1.92 -13.05
N GLY A 325 31.94 -1.75 -12.45
CA GLY A 325 32.84 -0.66 -12.83
C GLY A 325 33.79 -0.27 -11.70
N LEU A 326 34.92 -0.95 -11.65
CA LEU A 326 36.08 -0.62 -10.84
C LEU A 326 36.70 0.69 -11.36
N ALA A 327 36.63 1.78 -10.59
CA ALA A 327 37.45 2.98 -10.83
C ALA A 327 38.00 3.54 -9.53
N ARG A 328 39.33 3.64 -9.52
CA ARG A 328 40.23 4.02 -8.42
C ARG A 328 39.91 5.38 -7.81
N SER A 329 39.82 5.43 -6.47
CA SER A 329 40.25 6.59 -5.69
C SER A 329 41.08 6.12 -4.49
N ASN A 330 42.34 6.55 -4.45
CA ASN A 330 43.27 6.33 -3.36
C ASN A 330 42.76 6.96 -2.06
N GLN A 331 42.39 6.13 -1.07
CA GLN A 331 42.62 6.38 0.35
C GLN A 331 42.56 5.05 1.10
N ARG A 332 43.62 4.79 1.89
CA ARG A 332 43.88 3.54 2.60
C ARG A 332 42.96 3.43 3.82
N GLU A 333 42.04 2.48 3.81
CA GLU A 333 41.54 1.76 4.98
C GLU A 333 40.97 0.40 4.49
N GLY A 334 41.26 -0.68 5.22
CA GLY A 334 41.23 -2.06 4.74
C GLY A 334 39.93 -2.50 4.05
N THR A 335 40.06 -2.95 2.80
CA THR A 335 39.00 -3.57 2.02
C THR A 335 38.84 -5.02 2.50
N GLU A 336 37.87 -5.29 3.37
CA GLU A 336 37.39 -6.67 3.57
C GLU A 336 36.65 -7.08 2.29
N GLU A 337 37.18 -8.05 1.53
CA GLU A 337 36.45 -8.71 0.45
C GLU A 337 35.21 -9.38 1.04
N ILE A 338 34.02 -8.90 0.67
CA ILE A 338 32.74 -9.46 1.12
C ILE A 338 32.42 -10.68 0.24
N GLU A 339 32.60 -11.88 0.77
CA GLU A 339 32.23 -13.14 0.10
C GLU A 339 30.71 -13.36 0.20
N ILE A 340 30.00 -13.19 -0.93
CA ILE A 340 28.56 -13.47 -1.05
C ILE A 340 28.39 -14.94 -1.41
N LEU A 341 27.71 -15.70 -0.54
CA LEU A 341 27.59 -17.16 -0.68
C LEU A 341 26.34 -17.61 -1.42
N THR A 342 25.31 -16.78 -1.46
CA THR A 342 24.04 -17.09 -2.14
C THR A 342 23.51 -15.87 -2.89
N PRO A 343 22.83 -16.10 -4.03
CA PRO A 343 22.22 -15.01 -4.79
C PRO A 343 21.02 -14.44 -4.04
N ASN A 344 20.78 -13.13 -4.23
CA ASN A 344 19.70 -12.42 -3.57
C ASN A 344 18.36 -12.65 -4.30
N MET A 345 17.53 -13.56 -3.81
CA MET A 345 16.24 -13.87 -4.42
C MET A 345 15.20 -12.75 -4.27
N ASP A 346 15.37 -11.83 -3.30
CA ASP A 346 14.56 -10.60 -3.23
C ASP A 346 14.86 -9.66 -4.40
N ALA A 347 16.10 -9.60 -4.88
CA ALA A 347 16.44 -8.86 -6.10
C ALA A 347 15.78 -9.48 -7.34
N GLU A 348 15.76 -10.81 -7.46
CA GLU A 348 15.05 -11.49 -8.56
C GLU A 348 13.52 -11.27 -8.46
N ARG A 349 12.94 -11.29 -7.26
CA ARG A 349 11.54 -10.92 -7.02
C ARG A 349 11.22 -9.52 -7.55
N ARG A 350 12.06 -8.52 -7.24
CA ARG A 350 11.92 -7.14 -7.75
C ARG A 350 12.05 -7.07 -9.27
N ARG A 351 12.97 -7.83 -9.86
CA ARG A 351 13.11 -7.96 -11.31
C ARG A 351 11.85 -8.57 -11.95
N ILE A 352 11.25 -9.60 -11.35
CA ILE A 352 10.01 -10.19 -11.87
C ILE A 352 8.86 -9.16 -11.79
N LYS A 353 8.77 -8.35 -10.72
CA LYS A 353 7.78 -7.25 -10.64
C LYS A 353 7.88 -6.28 -11.82
N SER A 354 9.09 -5.93 -12.25
CA SER A 354 9.28 -4.99 -13.36
C SER A 354 8.96 -5.58 -14.75
N LEU A 355 8.97 -6.91 -14.87
CA LEU A 355 8.58 -7.64 -16.10
C LEU A 355 7.06 -7.78 -16.26
N LEU A 356 6.26 -7.50 -15.23
CA LEU A 356 4.81 -7.58 -15.33
C LEU A 356 4.28 -6.52 -16.31
N PRO A 357 3.31 -6.86 -17.18
CA PRO A 357 2.79 -5.95 -18.18
C PRO A 357 2.12 -4.74 -17.50
N LYS A 358 2.67 -3.55 -17.70
CA LYS A 358 2.07 -2.30 -17.23
C LYS A 358 1.03 -1.81 -18.23
N VAL A 359 -0.23 -1.73 -17.79
CA VAL A 359 -1.30 -1.11 -18.59
C VAL A 359 -1.08 0.38 -18.69
N SER A 360 -1.11 0.92 -19.91
CA SER A 360 -1.03 2.37 -20.13
C SER A 360 -2.41 3.02 -19.90
N CYS A 361 -2.72 3.33 -18.65
CA CYS A 361 -3.92 4.06 -18.24
C CYS A 361 -3.56 5.28 -17.38
N GLY A 362 -4.46 6.26 -17.32
CA GLY A 362 -4.36 7.41 -16.42
C GLY A 362 -3.25 8.42 -16.73
N VAL A 363 -2.48 8.24 -17.81
CA VAL A 363 -1.35 9.10 -18.17
C VAL A 363 -1.83 10.29 -19.01
N LYS A 364 -1.72 11.51 -18.48
CA LYS A 364 -1.93 12.72 -19.27
C LYS A 364 -0.73 12.97 -20.18
N ARG A 365 -0.94 13.22 -21.48
CA ARG A 365 0.12 13.79 -22.32
C ARG A 365 0.40 15.20 -21.80
N ASN A 366 1.67 15.48 -21.52
CA ASN A 366 2.11 16.70 -20.86
C ASN A 366 2.03 17.88 -21.85
N THR A 367 0.83 18.36 -22.15
CA THR A 367 0.63 19.62 -22.89
C THR A 367 0.71 20.75 -21.87
N HIS A 368 1.82 21.49 -21.93
CA HIS A 368 2.10 22.65 -21.09
C HIS A 368 0.93 23.64 -21.06
N SER A 369 0.27 23.79 -19.91
CA SER A 369 -0.36 25.06 -19.55
C SER A 369 -0.46 25.22 -18.03
N ARG A 370 0.58 25.82 -17.44
CA ARG A 370 0.50 26.42 -16.11
C ARG A 370 -0.36 27.67 -16.21
N ARG A 371 -1.62 27.65 -15.72
CA ARG A 371 -2.37 28.91 -15.44
C ARG A 371 -3.18 28.86 -14.14
N LYS A 372 -3.13 29.98 -13.42
CA LYS A 372 -3.73 30.27 -12.10
C LYS A 372 -5.28 30.37 -12.16
N ARG A 373 -5.91 30.24 -10.99
CA ARG A 373 -7.34 29.93 -10.70
C ARG A 373 -8.23 31.18 -10.53
N VAL A 374 -9.49 31.10 -10.99
CA VAL A 374 -10.72 31.76 -10.46
C VAL A 374 -11.95 30.85 -10.76
N VAL A 375 -13.10 31.01 -10.08
CA VAL A 375 -14.14 30.02 -9.62
C VAL A 375 -15.32 29.70 -10.58
N GLY A 376 -15.95 28.51 -10.46
CA GLY A 376 -17.31 28.17 -10.98
C GLY A 376 -17.45 26.98 -11.94
N GLY A 377 -16.33 26.37 -12.34
CA GLY A 377 -16.28 25.33 -13.39
C GLY A 377 -15.59 25.87 -14.64
N LYS A 378 -14.40 25.36 -14.96
CA LYS A 378 -13.61 25.88 -16.08
C LYS A 378 -14.03 25.20 -17.38
N PRO A 379 -14.07 25.92 -18.52
CA PRO A 379 -14.13 25.25 -19.81
C PRO A 379 -12.92 24.31 -19.94
N ALA A 380 -13.16 23.10 -20.43
CA ALA A 380 -12.10 22.14 -20.75
C ALA A 380 -11.55 22.40 -22.15
N ASP A 381 -10.24 22.23 -22.33
CA ASP A 381 -9.60 22.24 -23.64
C ASP A 381 -9.52 20.82 -24.22
N VAL A 382 -9.29 20.72 -25.53
CA VAL A 382 -9.18 19.42 -26.23
C VAL A 382 -8.01 18.64 -25.62
N GLY A 383 -8.30 17.46 -25.08
CA GLY A 383 -7.30 16.57 -24.51
C GLY A 383 -7.04 16.71 -23.01
N ASP A 384 -7.67 17.67 -22.31
CA ASP A 384 -7.54 17.82 -20.84
C ASP A 384 -8.08 16.61 -20.06
N TYR A 385 -9.18 16.04 -20.59
CA TYR A 385 -9.95 14.92 -20.03
C TYR A 385 -10.22 13.88 -21.11
N PRO A 386 -9.18 13.16 -21.60
CA PRO A 386 -9.27 12.31 -22.78
C PRO A 386 -10.11 11.04 -22.54
N TRP A 387 -10.41 10.73 -21.27
CA TRP A 387 -11.29 9.65 -20.83
C TRP A 387 -12.76 10.06 -20.71
N GLN A 388 -13.10 11.35 -20.81
CA GLN A 388 -14.49 11.82 -20.68
C GLN A 388 -15.34 11.31 -21.86
N VAL A 389 -16.51 10.77 -21.55
CA VAL A 389 -17.46 10.24 -22.52
C VAL A 389 -18.83 10.87 -22.32
N ALA A 390 -19.51 11.18 -23.42
CA ALA A 390 -20.94 11.53 -23.44
C ALA A 390 -21.76 10.36 -24.00
N ILE A 391 -22.82 9.98 -23.30
CA ILE A 391 -23.76 8.94 -23.70
C ILE A 391 -25.03 9.59 -24.23
N LYS A 392 -25.28 9.40 -25.52
CA LYS A 392 -26.43 9.97 -26.21
C LYS A 392 -27.49 8.92 -26.50
N ASP A 393 -28.75 9.26 -26.25
CA ASP A 393 -29.92 8.47 -26.62
C ASP A 393 -30.83 9.31 -27.54
N GLY A 394 -30.92 8.92 -28.81
CA GLY A 394 -31.61 9.71 -29.83
C GLY A 394 -30.96 11.08 -30.03
N GLU A 395 -31.70 12.16 -29.75
CA GLU A 395 -31.24 13.55 -29.89
C GLU A 395 -30.70 14.17 -28.59
N ARG A 396 -30.81 13.46 -27.45
CA ARG A 396 -30.43 14.00 -26.14
C ARG A 396 -29.22 13.26 -25.58
N ILE A 397 -28.23 13.99 -25.04
CA ILE A 397 -27.25 13.35 -24.13
C ILE A 397 -28.00 13.04 -22.85
N THR A 398 -27.94 11.77 -22.46
CA THR A 398 -28.62 11.27 -21.27
C THR A 398 -27.71 11.44 -20.07
N CYS A 399 -26.44 11.02 -20.19
CA CYS A 399 -25.50 10.96 -19.09
C CYS A 399 -24.04 11.10 -19.56
N GLY A 400 -23.16 11.37 -18.61
CA GLY A 400 -21.72 11.19 -18.78
C GLY A 400 -21.29 9.73 -18.65
N GLY A 401 -20.03 9.48 -18.95
CA GLY A 401 -19.35 8.22 -18.75
C GLY A 401 -17.84 8.42 -18.76
N ILE A 402 -17.11 7.33 -18.54
CA ILE A 402 -15.66 7.35 -18.54
C ILE A 402 -15.08 6.14 -19.25
N TYR A 403 -14.13 6.38 -20.13
CA TYR A 403 -13.42 5.33 -20.86
C TYR A 403 -12.37 4.68 -19.96
N ILE A 404 -12.43 3.35 -19.81
CA ILE A 404 -11.59 2.57 -18.88
C ILE A 404 -10.64 1.58 -19.58
N GLY A 405 -10.69 1.48 -20.91
CA GLY A 405 -9.76 0.67 -21.70
C GLY A 405 -10.46 -0.31 -22.66
N GLY A 406 -9.74 -0.73 -23.69
CA GLY A 406 -10.26 -1.61 -24.74
C GLY A 406 -11.53 -1.03 -25.39
N CYS A 407 -12.63 -1.77 -25.32
CA CYS A 407 -13.94 -1.33 -25.85
C CYS A 407 -14.91 -0.85 -24.77
N TRP A 408 -14.44 -0.52 -23.57
CA TRP A 408 -15.30 -0.40 -22.40
C TRP A 408 -15.42 1.03 -21.86
N VAL A 409 -16.66 1.42 -21.56
CA VAL A 409 -17.02 2.66 -20.88
C VAL A 409 -17.77 2.32 -19.60
N LEU A 410 -17.43 3.01 -18.53
CA LEU A 410 -18.08 2.94 -17.23
C LEU A 410 -19.05 4.12 -17.05
N THR A 411 -20.22 3.88 -16.46
CA THR A 411 -21.25 4.90 -16.19
C THR A 411 -22.16 4.46 -15.04
N ALA A 412 -23.14 5.27 -14.68
CA ALA A 412 -24.13 4.95 -13.65
C ALA A 412 -25.23 4.03 -14.19
N ALA A 413 -25.80 3.17 -13.35
CA ALA A 413 -26.87 2.25 -13.75
C ALA A 413 -28.17 2.98 -14.08
N HIS A 414 -28.53 4.01 -13.30
CA HIS A 414 -29.76 4.78 -13.51
C HIS A 414 -29.80 5.52 -14.86
N CYS A 415 -28.66 5.69 -15.51
CA CYS A 415 -28.50 6.35 -16.80
C CYS A 415 -28.89 5.47 -18.00
N VAL A 416 -28.81 4.15 -17.86
CA VAL A 416 -28.83 3.23 -19.02
C VAL A 416 -29.77 2.07 -18.82
N ARG A 417 -30.30 1.56 -19.94
CA ARG A 417 -31.16 0.37 -19.95
C ARG A 417 -30.67 -0.63 -21.00
N PRO A 418 -30.46 -1.91 -20.66
CA PRO A 418 -29.99 -2.92 -21.62
C PRO A 418 -30.85 -3.03 -22.89
N SER A 419 -32.18 -2.90 -22.78
CA SER A 419 -33.10 -2.94 -23.91
C SER A 419 -32.93 -1.79 -24.91
N ARG A 420 -32.31 -0.68 -24.50
CA ARG A 420 -32.04 0.49 -25.36
C ARG A 420 -30.61 0.52 -25.91
N ALA A 421 -29.81 -0.52 -25.68
CA ALA A 421 -28.43 -0.60 -26.16
C ALA A 421 -28.24 -0.16 -27.63
N PRO A 422 -29.06 -0.58 -28.61
CA PRO A 422 -28.88 -0.18 -30.01
C PRO A 422 -29.09 1.32 -30.29
N HIS A 423 -29.81 2.03 -29.41
CA HIS A 423 -30.11 3.46 -29.56
C HIS A 423 -29.02 4.35 -28.98
N TYR A 424 -28.15 3.81 -28.11
CA TYR A 424 -27.09 4.59 -27.49
C TYR A 424 -25.93 4.84 -28.46
N GLN A 425 -25.43 6.07 -28.42
CA GLN A 425 -24.22 6.50 -29.09
C GLN A 425 -23.22 7.02 -28.05
N ILE A 426 -21.97 6.61 -28.21
CA ILE A 426 -20.86 6.97 -27.33
C ILE A 426 -20.03 8.02 -28.05
N TRP A 427 -20.04 9.22 -27.50
CA TRP A 427 -19.37 10.40 -28.04
C TRP A 427 -18.12 10.67 -27.20
N THR A 428 -16.94 10.65 -27.82
CA THR A 428 -15.65 10.88 -27.16
C THR A 428 -14.99 12.14 -27.71
N ALA A 429 -14.17 12.80 -26.89
CA ALA A 429 -13.52 14.08 -27.21
C ALA A 429 -14.51 15.21 -27.56
N LEU A 430 -15.75 15.12 -27.08
CA LEU A 430 -16.75 16.19 -27.18
C LEU A 430 -16.38 17.32 -26.22
N LEU A 431 -16.36 18.56 -26.70
CA LEU A 431 -16.24 19.74 -25.84
C LEU A 431 -17.52 20.55 -25.81
N ASP A 432 -18.02 20.99 -26.97
CA ASP A 432 -19.22 21.81 -27.07
C ASP A 432 -20.32 21.10 -27.86
N TRP A 433 -21.53 21.16 -27.32
CA TRP A 433 -22.74 20.60 -27.93
C TRP A 433 -23.13 21.30 -29.24
N LEU A 434 -23.05 22.63 -29.27
CA LEU A 434 -23.56 23.46 -30.36
C LEU A 434 -22.57 23.50 -31.52
N THR A 435 -21.28 23.43 -31.21
CA THR A 435 -20.18 23.43 -32.18
C THR A 435 -19.30 22.20 -31.96
N PRO A 436 -19.73 21.01 -32.45
CA PRO A 436 -18.93 19.78 -32.33
C PRO A 436 -17.53 19.98 -32.92
N ASN A 437 -16.52 19.66 -32.14
CA ASN A 437 -15.12 19.78 -32.56
C ASN A 437 -14.72 18.66 -33.54
N ALA A 438 -13.69 18.92 -34.35
CA ALA A 438 -13.23 18.02 -35.42
C ALA A 438 -12.75 16.64 -34.89
N GLU A 439 -12.30 16.59 -33.64
CA GLU A 439 -11.81 15.39 -32.97
C GLU A 439 -12.93 14.53 -32.40
N LEU A 440 -14.19 14.97 -32.44
CA LEU A 440 -15.34 14.18 -31.99
C LEU A 440 -15.35 12.81 -32.69
N ARG A 441 -15.48 11.74 -31.90
CA ARG A 441 -15.67 10.39 -32.43
C ARG A 441 -16.93 9.78 -31.83
N VAL A 442 -17.67 9.09 -32.70
CA VAL A 442 -18.92 8.42 -32.34
C VAL A 442 -18.77 6.92 -32.48
N ARG A 443 -19.10 6.19 -31.42
CA ARG A 443 -19.17 4.72 -31.40
C ARG A 443 -20.59 4.27 -31.10
N ARG A 444 -21.02 3.19 -31.76
CA ARG A 444 -22.27 2.51 -31.41
C ARG A 444 -22.05 1.56 -30.24
N VAL A 445 -23.10 1.28 -29.49
CA VAL A 445 -23.06 0.32 -28.38
C VAL A 445 -23.34 -1.10 -28.87
N SER A 446 -22.57 -2.06 -28.36
CA SER A 446 -22.74 -3.49 -28.56
C SER A 446 -23.69 -4.07 -27.52
N ARG A 447 -23.39 -3.84 -26.24
CA ARG A 447 -24.24 -4.22 -25.10
C ARG A 447 -24.05 -3.27 -23.92
N VAL A 448 -25.03 -3.29 -23.01
CA VAL A 448 -25.00 -2.62 -21.71
C VAL A 448 -25.18 -3.67 -20.63
N ILE A 449 -24.37 -3.60 -19.59
CA ILE A 449 -24.40 -4.49 -18.42
C ILE A 449 -24.64 -3.61 -17.20
N VAL A 450 -25.79 -3.79 -16.55
CA VAL A 450 -26.12 -3.13 -15.28
C VAL A 450 -25.80 -4.09 -14.15
N HIS A 451 -25.25 -3.58 -13.06
CA HIS A 451 -24.95 -4.40 -11.88
C HIS A 451 -26.22 -5.12 -11.39
N GLU A 452 -26.07 -6.42 -11.07
CA GLU A 452 -27.18 -7.34 -10.80
C GLU A 452 -28.00 -6.91 -9.57
N ASN A 453 -27.32 -6.34 -8.57
CA ASN A 453 -27.92 -5.87 -7.32
C ASN A 453 -28.24 -4.35 -7.33
N TYR A 454 -28.34 -3.71 -8.50
CA TYR A 454 -28.72 -2.29 -8.57
C TYR A 454 -30.10 -2.05 -7.97
N ASN A 455 -30.20 -1.12 -7.02
CA ASN A 455 -31.45 -0.71 -6.39
C ASN A 455 -31.77 0.75 -6.73
N GLY A 456 -32.82 0.99 -7.53
CA GLY A 456 -33.21 2.33 -7.95
C GLY A 456 -33.84 3.20 -6.86
N ALA A 457 -34.25 2.63 -5.73
CA ALA A 457 -34.78 3.38 -4.59
C ALA A 457 -33.66 3.94 -3.70
N THR A 458 -32.64 3.13 -3.43
CA THR A 458 -31.52 3.49 -2.54
C THR A 458 -30.27 3.95 -3.31
N TYR A 459 -30.23 3.77 -4.63
CA TYR A 459 -29.04 3.99 -5.48
C TYR A 459 -27.82 3.13 -5.08
N GLN A 460 -28.03 2.05 -4.32
CA GLN A 460 -26.99 1.06 -4.08
C GLN A 460 -26.64 0.35 -5.40
N ASN A 461 -25.35 0.07 -5.59
CA ASN A 461 -24.82 -0.56 -6.80
C ASN A 461 -25.18 0.17 -8.10
N ASP A 462 -25.22 1.50 -8.07
CA ASP A 462 -25.53 2.36 -9.23
C ASP A 462 -24.35 2.44 -10.23
N ILE A 463 -23.98 1.30 -10.82
CA ILE A 463 -22.88 1.16 -11.75
C ILE A 463 -23.27 0.29 -12.95
N ALA A 464 -22.80 0.69 -14.14
CA ALA A 464 -23.02 -0.03 -15.37
C ALA A 464 -21.81 0.06 -16.32
N LEU A 465 -21.65 -0.99 -17.12
CA LEU A 465 -20.66 -1.09 -18.18
C LEU A 465 -21.33 -1.01 -19.54
N ILE A 466 -20.69 -0.30 -20.47
CA ILE A 466 -21.07 -0.23 -21.87
C ILE A 466 -19.92 -0.79 -22.70
N GLU A 467 -20.22 -1.81 -23.50
CA GLU A 467 -19.29 -2.31 -24.50
C GLU A 467 -19.57 -1.64 -25.85
N MET A 468 -18.57 -0.97 -26.41
CA MET A 468 -18.65 -0.34 -27.73
C MET A 468 -18.54 -1.38 -28.84
N LYS A 469 -19.21 -1.15 -29.97
CA LYS A 469 -19.01 -1.94 -31.19
C LYS A 469 -17.62 -1.70 -31.76
N LYS A 470 -16.92 -2.80 -32.06
CA LYS A 470 -15.64 -2.81 -32.77
C LYS A 470 -15.83 -2.31 -34.22
N LEU A 471 -14.81 -1.66 -34.76
CA LEU A 471 -14.77 -1.34 -36.19
C LEU A 471 -14.62 -2.62 -37.01
N GLN A 472 -15.22 -2.62 -38.20
CA GLN A 472 -15.14 -3.75 -39.12
C GLN A 472 -13.67 -4.05 -39.44
N GLY A 473 -13.26 -5.32 -39.27
CA GLY A 473 -11.89 -5.78 -39.49
C GLY A 473 -10.90 -5.50 -38.35
N LYS A 474 -11.29 -4.80 -37.27
CA LYS A 474 -10.43 -4.58 -36.09
C LYS A 474 -10.74 -5.56 -34.96
N ARG A 475 -9.69 -6.09 -34.31
CA ARG A 475 -9.81 -6.96 -33.13
C ARG A 475 -10.10 -6.18 -31.84
N GLU A 476 -9.65 -4.94 -31.78
CA GLU A 476 -9.73 -4.04 -30.62
C GLU A 476 -10.35 -2.68 -30.97
N CYS A 477 -10.88 -1.99 -29.96
CA CYS A 477 -11.33 -0.62 -30.11
C CYS A 477 -10.15 0.33 -29.89
N GLU A 478 -9.71 0.98 -30.96
CA GLU A 478 -8.79 2.09 -30.86
C GLU A 478 -9.60 3.40 -30.83
N LEU A 479 -9.48 4.13 -29.73
CA LEU A 479 -9.96 5.49 -29.61
C LEU A 479 -8.75 6.43 -29.76
N LEU A 480 -8.60 7.01 -30.95
CA LEU A 480 -7.59 8.03 -31.21
C LEU A 480 -7.79 9.21 -30.26
N ASN A 481 -6.71 9.68 -29.64
CA ASN A 481 -6.69 10.80 -28.68
C ASN A 481 -7.47 10.58 -27.37
N SER A 482 -7.92 9.35 -27.07
CA SER A 482 -8.46 8.99 -25.76
C SER A 482 -7.49 8.10 -24.99
N VAL A 483 -7.18 8.50 -23.77
CA VAL A 483 -6.43 7.70 -22.81
C VAL A 483 -7.43 7.15 -21.80
N PRO A 484 -7.43 5.84 -21.51
CA PRO A 484 -8.33 5.28 -20.51
C PRO A 484 -7.93 5.74 -19.10
N ALA A 485 -8.90 5.99 -18.23
CA ALA A 485 -8.63 6.16 -16.81
C ALA A 485 -8.37 4.79 -16.15
N CYS A 486 -7.48 4.74 -15.17
CA CYS A 486 -7.22 3.51 -14.44
C CYS A 486 -8.40 3.18 -13.50
N VAL A 487 -8.70 1.89 -13.33
CA VAL A 487 -9.74 1.45 -12.38
C VAL A 487 -9.07 1.15 -11.04
N PRO A 488 -9.50 1.76 -9.92
CA PRO A 488 -8.93 1.51 -8.60
C PRO A 488 -9.25 0.09 -8.13
N TRP A 489 -8.25 -0.66 -7.69
CA TRP A 489 -8.43 -2.03 -7.16
C TRP A 489 -8.55 -2.07 -5.63
N SER A 490 -8.34 -0.95 -4.95
CA SER A 490 -8.39 -0.86 -3.49
C SER A 490 -9.17 0.37 -3.03
N PRO A 491 -10.00 0.24 -1.98
CA PRO A 491 -10.69 1.36 -1.34
C PRO A 491 -9.74 2.27 -0.54
N TYR A 492 -8.47 1.92 -0.36
CA TYR A 492 -7.49 2.72 0.39
C TYR A 492 -6.54 3.54 -0.49
N LEU A 493 -6.72 3.52 -1.82
CA LEU A 493 -5.92 4.30 -2.77
C LEU A 493 -6.10 5.82 -2.62
N PHE A 494 -7.27 6.27 -2.16
CA PHE A 494 -7.52 7.67 -1.89
C PHE A 494 -8.24 7.81 -0.56
N GLN A 495 -7.89 8.85 0.19
CA GLN A 495 -8.40 9.10 1.54
C GLN A 495 -9.25 10.38 1.59
N PRO A 496 -10.07 10.57 2.65
CA PRO A 496 -10.74 11.85 2.89
C PRO A 496 -9.79 13.04 2.81
N ASN A 497 -10.31 14.19 2.36
CA ASN A 497 -9.62 15.46 2.12
C ASN A 497 -8.67 15.49 0.92
N GLU A 498 -8.50 14.37 0.19
CA GLU A 498 -7.76 14.39 -1.07
C GLU A 498 -8.52 15.09 -2.19
N LYS A 499 -7.75 15.72 -3.09
CA LYS A 499 -8.30 16.54 -4.18
C LYS A 499 -8.54 15.69 -5.41
N CYS A 500 -9.78 15.71 -5.88
CA CYS A 500 -10.22 15.03 -7.09
C CYS A 500 -10.81 16.05 -8.07
N ILE A 501 -11.11 15.58 -9.28
CA ILE A 501 -11.67 16.37 -10.35
C ILE A 501 -12.97 15.73 -10.81
N ILE A 502 -13.98 16.56 -11.01
CA ILE A 502 -15.22 16.19 -11.68
C ILE A 502 -15.29 16.88 -13.04
N SER A 503 -15.89 16.22 -14.02
CA SER A 503 -16.09 16.77 -15.36
C SER A 503 -17.44 16.34 -15.95
N GLY A 504 -18.14 17.29 -16.57
CA GLY A 504 -19.47 17.03 -17.13
C GLY A 504 -20.11 18.25 -17.82
N TRP A 505 -21.30 18.01 -18.36
CA TRP A 505 -22.13 19.00 -19.07
C TRP A 505 -23.44 19.27 -18.31
N GLY A 506 -23.42 19.07 -16.99
CA GLY A 506 -24.53 19.32 -16.11
C GLY A 506 -24.88 20.79 -16.00
N ARG A 507 -25.91 21.06 -15.21
CA ARG A 507 -26.47 22.41 -15.06
C ARG A 507 -25.70 23.23 -14.03
N GLU A 508 -25.63 24.54 -14.25
CA GLU A 508 -25.13 25.49 -13.25
C GLU A 508 -26.14 25.72 -12.11
N LYS A 509 -25.73 26.46 -11.07
CA LYS A 509 -26.50 26.72 -9.82
C LYS A 509 -27.93 27.24 -10.07
N ASP A 510 -28.15 27.97 -11.17
CA ASP A 510 -29.47 28.51 -11.57
C ASP A 510 -30.25 27.59 -12.53
N ASN A 511 -29.91 26.30 -12.59
CA ASN A 511 -30.54 25.30 -13.46
C ASN A 511 -30.39 25.59 -14.97
N GLN A 512 -29.46 26.48 -15.34
CA GLN A 512 -29.12 26.81 -16.73
C GLN A 512 -28.38 25.66 -17.40
N LYS A 513 -28.71 25.40 -18.67
CA LYS A 513 -28.05 24.36 -19.46
C LYS A 513 -26.66 24.84 -19.87
N VAL A 514 -25.66 24.02 -19.60
CA VAL A 514 -24.29 24.25 -20.07
C VAL A 514 -24.05 23.37 -21.28
N TYR A 515 -23.63 23.97 -22.39
CA TYR A 515 -23.35 23.28 -23.65
C TYR A 515 -21.87 22.88 -23.81
N SER A 516 -20.97 23.56 -23.09
CA SER A 516 -19.54 23.31 -23.07
C SER A 516 -19.12 22.43 -21.89
N LEU A 517 -18.17 21.53 -22.10
CA LEU A 517 -17.64 20.65 -21.07
C LEU A 517 -16.99 21.49 -19.96
N ARG A 518 -17.48 21.31 -18.73
CA ARG A 518 -16.94 21.95 -17.55
C ARG A 518 -16.21 20.96 -16.68
N TRP A 519 -15.26 21.46 -15.91
CA TRP A 519 -14.59 20.69 -14.89
C TRP A 519 -14.35 21.51 -13.62
N GLY A 520 -14.27 20.82 -12.49
CA GLY A 520 -14.08 21.41 -11.17
C GLY A 520 -13.21 20.55 -10.26
N LYS A 521 -12.56 21.18 -9.28
CA LYS A 521 -11.83 20.45 -8.23
C LYS A 521 -12.71 20.33 -7.00
N VAL A 522 -12.77 19.13 -6.44
CA VAL A 522 -13.52 18.81 -5.23
C VAL A 522 -12.62 18.06 -4.25
N ASN A 523 -12.97 18.08 -2.97
CA ASN A 523 -12.32 17.27 -1.95
C ASN A 523 -13.17 16.03 -1.67
N LEU A 524 -12.53 14.89 -1.39
CA LEU A 524 -13.23 13.73 -0.84
C LEU A 524 -13.69 14.03 0.57
N ILE A 525 -14.96 13.77 0.86
CA ILE A 525 -15.55 14.03 2.17
C ILE A 525 -15.66 12.71 2.92
N GLY A 526 -15.04 12.65 4.11
CA GLY A 526 -15.18 11.54 5.04
C GLY A 526 -16.48 11.64 5.85
N ASN A 527 -16.91 10.52 6.42
CA ASN A 527 -18.08 10.44 7.31
C ASN A 527 -19.37 11.06 6.73
N CYS A 528 -19.69 10.72 5.47
CA CYS A 528 -20.84 11.31 4.79
C CYS A 528 -22.21 10.98 5.41
N SER A 529 -22.26 9.97 6.28
CA SER A 529 -23.44 9.65 7.09
C SER A 529 -23.93 10.82 7.95
N GLN A 530 -23.07 11.81 8.24
CA GLN A 530 -23.48 13.05 8.92
C GLN A 530 -24.41 13.93 8.08
N PHE A 531 -24.20 13.95 6.75
CA PHE A 531 -25.02 14.73 5.83
C PHE A 531 -26.27 13.95 5.40
N TYR A 532 -26.12 12.64 5.22
CA TYR A 532 -27.20 11.76 4.76
C TYR A 532 -27.37 10.53 5.68
N PRO A 533 -27.99 10.70 6.87
CA PRO A 533 -28.32 9.58 7.75
C PRO A 533 -29.19 8.54 7.03
N ASP A 534 -28.91 7.24 7.27
CA ASP A 534 -29.68 6.08 6.77
C ASP A 534 -29.81 5.91 5.24
N ARG A 535 -29.21 6.83 4.47
CA ARG A 535 -29.22 6.80 3.00
C ARG A 535 -27.83 6.64 2.39
N TYR A 536 -26.79 6.96 3.15
CA TYR A 536 -25.41 6.77 2.74
C TYR A 536 -24.88 5.39 3.15
N TYR A 537 -24.34 4.66 2.18
CA TYR A 537 -23.71 3.36 2.39
C TYR A 537 -22.19 3.46 2.16
N GLU A 538 -21.39 3.37 3.22
CA GLU A 538 -19.96 3.68 3.21
C GLU A 538 -19.11 2.77 2.28
N LYS A 539 -19.57 1.54 2.05
CA LYS A 539 -18.88 0.59 1.19
C LYS A 539 -19.12 0.90 -0.29
N GLU A 540 -20.36 1.20 -0.66
CA GLU A 540 -20.81 1.38 -2.04
C GLU A 540 -20.70 2.83 -2.54
N MET A 541 -20.69 3.80 -1.64
CA MET A 541 -20.79 5.24 -1.96
C MET A 541 -19.59 6.03 -1.43
N GLN A 542 -19.36 7.19 -2.04
CA GLN A 542 -18.36 8.17 -1.64
C GLN A 542 -18.92 9.57 -1.86
N CYS A 543 -18.73 10.47 -0.90
CA CYS A 543 -19.10 11.88 -1.07
C CYS A 543 -17.90 12.72 -1.48
N ALA A 544 -18.16 13.73 -2.31
CA ALA A 544 -17.16 14.72 -2.68
C ALA A 544 -17.83 16.08 -2.94
N GLY A 545 -17.13 17.15 -2.58
CA GLY A 545 -17.59 18.52 -2.75
C GLY A 545 -16.50 19.51 -2.35
N THR A 546 -16.74 20.79 -2.58
CA THR A 546 -15.92 21.85 -1.97
C THR A 546 -16.53 22.27 -0.64
N ASP A 547 -15.68 22.70 0.30
CA ASP A 547 -16.12 23.11 1.65
C ASP A 547 -17.14 24.28 1.61
N ASP A 548 -17.10 25.10 0.56
CA ASP A 548 -18.02 26.21 0.30
C ASP A 548 -19.20 25.84 -0.62
N GLY A 549 -19.29 24.59 -1.07
CA GLY A 549 -20.29 24.14 -2.05
C GLY A 549 -20.24 24.90 -3.38
N SER A 550 -19.16 25.62 -3.69
CA SER A 550 -19.03 26.34 -4.97
C SER A 550 -19.03 25.40 -6.18
N ILE A 551 -18.47 24.19 -6.03
CA ILE A 551 -18.33 23.19 -7.08
C ILE A 551 -18.94 21.88 -6.61
N ASP A 552 -19.92 21.38 -7.36
CA ASP A 552 -20.61 20.13 -7.09
C ASP A 552 -21.13 19.52 -8.40
N ALA A 553 -21.34 18.20 -8.43
CA ALA A 553 -21.97 17.55 -9.57
C ALA A 553 -23.49 17.75 -9.50
N CYS A 554 -24.11 18.16 -10.61
CA CYS A 554 -25.53 18.47 -10.61
C CYS A 554 -26.33 17.64 -11.63
N LYS A 555 -27.64 17.92 -11.73
CA LYS A 555 -28.52 17.32 -12.73
C LYS A 555 -27.92 17.49 -14.13
N GLY A 556 -27.69 16.37 -14.80
CA GLY A 556 -27.03 16.31 -16.11
C GLY A 556 -25.57 15.89 -16.09
N ASP A 557 -24.93 15.85 -14.91
CA ASP A 557 -23.60 15.25 -14.72
C ASP A 557 -23.66 13.76 -14.37
N SER A 558 -24.87 13.20 -14.16
CA SER A 558 -25.10 11.78 -13.88
C SER A 558 -24.29 10.87 -14.79
N GLY A 559 -23.65 9.85 -14.21
CA GLY A 559 -22.77 8.93 -14.94
C GLY A 559 -21.39 9.52 -15.28
N GLY A 560 -21.18 10.83 -15.10
CA GLY A 560 -19.88 11.48 -15.25
C GLY A 560 -18.88 11.02 -14.19
N PRO A 561 -17.57 11.16 -14.44
CA PRO A 561 -16.56 10.64 -13.54
C PRO A 561 -16.13 11.62 -12.44
N LEU A 562 -15.84 11.05 -11.28
CA LEU A 562 -14.98 11.63 -10.26
C LEU A 562 -13.61 10.97 -10.38
N VAL A 563 -12.63 11.71 -10.88
CA VAL A 563 -11.27 11.22 -11.08
C VAL A 563 -10.30 11.78 -10.04
N CYS A 564 -9.48 10.91 -9.47
CA CYS A 564 -8.45 11.26 -8.50
C CYS A 564 -7.07 10.89 -9.06
N MET A 565 -6.04 11.63 -8.68
CA MET A 565 -4.70 11.46 -9.22
C MET A 565 -3.74 11.08 -8.10
N ASP A 566 -3.00 10.00 -8.29
CA ASP A 566 -2.03 9.51 -7.30
C ASP A 566 -0.74 10.35 -7.28
N ALA A 567 0.21 9.94 -6.44
CA ALA A 567 1.50 10.61 -6.30
C ALA A 567 2.37 10.53 -7.58
N ASN A 568 2.12 9.54 -8.44
CA ASN A 568 2.84 9.29 -9.70
C ASN A 568 2.15 9.94 -10.93
N ASN A 569 1.18 10.83 -10.71
CA ASN A 569 0.37 11.49 -11.74
C ASN A 569 -0.50 10.53 -12.58
N VAL A 570 -0.80 9.35 -12.07
CA VAL A 570 -1.74 8.41 -12.69
C VAL A 570 -3.16 8.76 -12.26
N THR A 571 -4.04 8.94 -13.24
CA THR A 571 -5.45 9.27 -12.98
C THR A 571 -6.32 8.01 -12.88
N TYR A 572 -7.05 7.89 -11.78
CA TYR A 572 -7.99 6.82 -11.48
C TYR A 572 -9.43 7.31 -11.49
N VAL A 573 -10.35 6.46 -11.95
CA VAL A 573 -11.80 6.68 -11.76
C VAL A 573 -12.20 6.28 -10.35
N TRP A 574 -12.26 7.24 -9.43
CA TRP A 574 -12.60 6.95 -8.04
C TRP A 574 -14.10 6.79 -7.82
N GLY A 575 -14.89 7.58 -8.53
CA GLY A 575 -16.34 7.58 -8.43
C GLY A 575 -17.06 7.86 -9.74
N ILE A 576 -18.35 7.56 -9.74
CA ILE A 576 -19.29 7.91 -10.80
C ILE A 576 -20.41 8.73 -10.17
N VAL A 577 -20.78 9.86 -10.76
CA VAL A 577 -21.87 10.70 -10.27
C VAL A 577 -23.16 9.87 -10.23
N SER A 578 -23.70 9.68 -9.03
CA SER A 578 -24.89 8.85 -8.78
C SER A 578 -26.10 9.71 -8.45
N TRP A 579 -26.08 10.42 -7.32
CA TRP A 579 -27.20 11.27 -6.90
C TRP A 579 -26.75 12.46 -6.04
N GLY A 580 -27.64 13.43 -5.90
CA GLY A 580 -27.47 14.62 -5.07
C GLY A 580 -28.80 15.37 -4.96
N GLU A 581 -29.01 16.12 -3.88
CA GLU A 581 -30.27 16.81 -3.63
C GLU A 581 -30.24 18.28 -4.05
N ASN A 582 -29.39 19.06 -3.39
CA ASN A 582 -29.32 20.51 -3.54
C ASN A 582 -27.94 20.92 -4.04
N CYS A 583 -27.72 20.75 -5.34
CA CYS A 583 -26.41 21.00 -5.96
C CYS A 583 -25.82 22.35 -5.54
N GLY A 584 -24.54 22.36 -5.21
CA GLY A 584 -23.80 23.59 -4.99
C GLY A 584 -24.14 24.29 -3.67
N LYS A 585 -24.61 23.53 -2.67
CA LYS A 585 -24.72 23.94 -1.26
C LYS A 585 -23.73 23.15 -0.40
N PRO A 586 -22.98 23.80 0.52
CA PRO A 586 -22.03 23.11 1.40
C PRO A 586 -22.61 21.94 2.19
N GLU A 587 -23.88 22.06 2.61
CA GLU A 587 -24.57 21.06 3.44
C GLU A 587 -25.02 19.80 2.68
N PHE A 588 -24.92 19.80 1.34
CA PHE A 588 -25.42 18.72 0.48
C PHE A 588 -24.33 18.30 -0.51
N PRO A 589 -23.31 17.55 -0.08
CA PRO A 589 -22.27 17.09 -0.98
C PRO A 589 -22.84 16.09 -2.01
N GLY A 590 -22.30 16.11 -3.22
CA GLY A 590 -22.62 15.11 -4.24
C GLY A 590 -22.21 13.70 -3.82
N VAL A 591 -23.06 12.72 -4.15
CA VAL A 591 -22.84 11.31 -3.83
C VAL A 591 -22.48 10.55 -5.10
N TYR A 592 -21.39 9.80 -5.00
CA TYR A 592 -20.79 9.05 -6.09
C TYR A 592 -20.79 7.57 -5.74
N THR A 593 -20.98 6.70 -6.73
CA THR A 593 -20.73 5.27 -6.56
C THR A 593 -19.23 5.03 -6.46
N ARG A 594 -18.76 4.40 -5.38
CA ARG A 594 -17.35 4.14 -5.11
C ARG A 594 -16.83 3.02 -5.99
N VAL A 595 -16.13 3.36 -7.08
CA VAL A 595 -15.73 2.40 -8.11
C VAL A 595 -14.78 1.32 -7.59
N ALA A 596 -13.93 1.65 -6.62
CA ALA A 596 -13.00 0.69 -6.01
C ALA A 596 -13.70 -0.54 -5.40
N ASN A 597 -14.94 -0.40 -4.93
CA ASN A 597 -15.72 -1.51 -4.38
C ASN A 597 -16.20 -2.51 -5.46
N TYR A 598 -16.23 -2.08 -6.73
CA TYR A 598 -16.71 -2.87 -7.86
C TYR A 598 -15.58 -3.34 -8.77
N PHE A 599 -14.32 -3.27 -8.32
CA PHE A 599 -13.17 -3.66 -9.14
C PHE A 599 -13.29 -5.11 -9.65
N ASP A 600 -13.64 -6.05 -8.79
CA ASP A 600 -13.77 -7.45 -9.17
C ASP A 600 -14.92 -7.66 -10.17
N TRP A 601 -16.08 -7.01 -9.95
CA TRP A 601 -17.21 -7.00 -10.88
C TRP A 601 -16.81 -6.45 -12.26
N ILE A 602 -16.13 -5.30 -12.31
CA ILE A 602 -15.62 -4.71 -13.57
C ILE A 602 -14.64 -5.69 -14.23
N SER A 603 -13.73 -6.26 -13.45
CA SER A 603 -12.68 -7.14 -13.95
C SER A 603 -13.21 -8.46 -14.52
N ASN A 604 -14.32 -8.97 -13.99
CA ASN A 604 -14.96 -10.21 -14.46
C ASN A 604 -15.58 -10.03 -15.85
N HIS A 605 -16.06 -8.82 -16.19
CA HIS A 605 -16.62 -8.53 -17.51
C HIS A 605 -15.58 -8.02 -18.52
N VAL A 606 -14.61 -7.23 -18.05
CA VAL A 606 -13.64 -6.53 -18.93
C VAL A 606 -12.34 -7.30 -19.08
N GLY A 607 -11.89 -7.99 -18.03
CA GLY A 607 -10.55 -8.58 -17.89
C GLY A 607 -9.57 -7.66 -17.17
N ARG A 608 -8.87 -8.19 -16.15
CA ARG A 608 -7.92 -7.43 -15.30
C ARG A 608 -6.78 -6.77 -16.08
N SER A 609 -6.28 -7.45 -17.11
CA SER A 609 -5.15 -6.98 -17.93
C SER A 609 -5.44 -5.73 -18.74
N LEU A 610 -6.70 -5.29 -18.84
CA LEU A 610 -7.08 -4.07 -19.57
C LEU A 610 -7.27 -2.86 -18.64
N ILE A 611 -7.51 -3.07 -17.35
CA ILE A 611 -8.03 -2.02 -16.45
C ILE A 611 -7.15 -1.72 -15.24
N SER A 612 -6.18 -2.59 -14.93
CA SER A 612 -5.32 -2.45 -13.75
C SER A 612 -3.85 -2.46 -14.10
N GLN A 613 -3.07 -1.55 -13.51
CA GLN A 613 -1.61 -1.52 -13.62
C GLN A 613 -0.94 -2.53 -12.69
N HIS A 614 -1.59 -2.83 -11.57
CA HIS A 614 -1.04 -3.64 -10.49
C HIS A 614 -1.96 -4.83 -10.18
N ASN A 615 -1.40 -5.84 -9.51
CA ASN A 615 -2.12 -7.02 -9.03
C ASN A 615 -2.86 -7.84 -10.11
N VAL A 616 -2.37 -7.79 -11.36
CA VAL A 616 -2.89 -8.52 -12.53
C VAL A 616 -2.51 -10.00 -12.51
#